data_AF-A0A7C5RUU3-F1
#
_entry.id   AF-A0A7C5RUU3-F1
#
_cell.length_a   1.000
_cell.length_b   1.000
_cell.length_c   1.000
_cell.angle_alpha   90.00
_cell.angle_beta   90.00
_cell.angle_gamma   90.00
#
_symmetry.space_group_name_H-M   'P 1'
#
loop_
_entity.id
_entity.type
_entity.pdbx_description
1 polymer ?
#
loop_
_entity_poly.entity_id
_entity_poly.type
_entity_poly.pdbx_seq_one_letter_code
_entity_poly.pdbx_strand_id
1 'polypeptide(L)'
;WAVTNGGYDSLDTYLEKIKRNEKCQSGFSFEHDPQNIQDDACVEVKEYEIGKSKKKFFYCKTHGTIIGEKDKTLNGEIETEPILEDGKEYISFRWTGHEVSSEVLYFLKLLEAKSTDEFMKAITGFEVATINFVFADLQGNIGFGDFNLLPKRDWDTQKFPPVELLPTDGCCDWKSWEPREKFPNTKNPEKGFITTANNDLPGYTKDGNPFNDPIYLFWSYDPGYRVAEITYMIQEKAKQTGNKISTREVQEIIEDTISYWTRGVFPKVITYFENFSGDQTENSSLSLLKNWDMSCRSGFKLDDPAELNFSEVQDALQRKNSSGCTIWWVFVSKLIMNTFSDEFNTYTQNKPEPFLEDYFIKNLYFYFVYGKNTPNFFDNVSTPTIETEKDIILLSFKEAVKYLSDNFGKNPENWLWGKLNKMKLYHPTSQAGISLFDIGPFPIDLGPFAPAVSWISLVTEDPKSSFINTGGPSFRSIATPTENRFKLLFAFPGGVAGFGWNGNEKTLKKPDIQNGFNNLVSSYFGSGYIGFEDDKSKHKKAILIQP
;
A
#
# COMPACT_ATOMS: atom_id res chain seq x y z
N TRP A 1 12.12 -17.12 -2.25
CA TRP A 1 11.16 -16.52 -1.31
C TRP A 1 10.76 -15.14 -1.83
N ALA A 2 9.64 -14.61 -1.37
CA ALA A 2 9.14 -13.26 -1.64
C ALA A 2 8.41 -12.74 -0.39
N VAL A 3 8.14 -11.43 -0.34
CA VAL A 3 7.60 -10.77 0.85
C VAL A 3 6.49 -9.78 0.52
N THR A 4 5.56 -9.62 1.46
CA THR A 4 4.64 -8.47 1.55
C THR A 4 4.68 -7.91 2.97
N ASN A 5 4.30 -6.64 3.18
CA ASN A 5 4.17 -6.09 4.54
C ASN A 5 3.13 -6.91 5.34
N GLY A 6 3.47 -7.28 6.58
CA GLY A 6 2.62 -7.96 7.56
C GLY A 6 1.68 -7.00 8.28
N GLY A 7 2.10 -5.75 8.45
CA GLY A 7 1.28 -4.68 9.02
C GLY A 7 1.12 -4.75 10.54
N TYR A 8 1.75 -5.68 11.26
CA TYR A 8 1.48 -5.82 12.69
C TYR A 8 1.86 -4.61 13.54
N ASP A 9 1.09 -4.43 14.60
CA ASP A 9 1.20 -3.34 15.55
C ASP A 9 2.41 -3.55 16.47
N SER A 10 3.57 -3.14 15.98
CA SER A 10 4.84 -3.22 16.68
C SER A 10 5.19 -1.92 17.42
N LEU A 11 4.21 -1.03 17.58
CA LEU A 11 4.38 0.30 18.15
C LEU A 11 3.20 0.63 19.08
N ASP A 12 3.47 1.28 20.21
CA ASP A 12 2.42 1.90 21.03
C ASP A 12 2.82 3.35 21.35
N THR A 13 1.83 4.23 21.47
CA THR A 13 2.02 5.63 21.87
C THR A 13 1.49 5.87 23.27
N TYR A 14 2.22 6.65 24.08
CA TYR A 14 1.89 6.91 25.47
C TYR A 14 1.74 8.41 25.74
N LEU A 15 0.84 8.74 26.66
CA LEU A 15 0.65 10.08 27.16
C LEU A 15 1.48 10.29 28.44
N GLU A 16 2.63 10.90 28.27
CA GLU A 16 3.58 11.20 29.34
C GLU A 16 3.22 12.51 30.02
N LYS A 17 3.32 12.53 31.35
CA LYS A 17 3.26 13.77 32.12
C LYS A 17 4.61 14.06 32.76
N ILE A 18 5.16 15.23 32.46
CA ILE A 18 6.53 15.59 32.85
C ILE A 18 6.50 16.48 34.10
N LYS A 19 7.43 16.25 35.02
CA LYS A 19 7.66 17.07 36.21
C LYS A 19 9.10 17.48 36.35
N ARG A 20 9.36 18.65 36.93
CA ARG A 20 10.70 19.05 37.38
C ARG A 20 11.19 18.09 38.45
N ASN A 21 12.42 17.61 38.27
CA ASN A 21 13.10 16.77 39.23
C ASN A 21 14.61 17.01 39.15
N GLU A 22 15.14 17.75 40.13
CA GLU A 22 16.55 18.12 40.19
C GLU A 22 17.49 16.93 40.42
N LYS A 23 16.96 15.76 40.81
CA LYS A 23 17.75 14.53 40.91
C LYS A 23 18.06 13.92 39.54
N CYS A 24 17.26 14.25 38.52
CA CYS A 24 17.49 13.79 37.16
C CYS A 24 18.47 14.72 36.46
N GLN A 25 19.42 14.16 35.70
CA GLN A 25 20.40 14.96 34.94
C GLN A 25 19.73 15.90 33.93
N SER A 26 18.58 15.50 33.38
CA SER A 26 17.77 16.33 32.49
C SER A 26 17.02 17.47 33.19
N GLY A 27 16.93 17.42 34.52
CA GLY A 27 16.06 18.29 35.32
C GLY A 27 14.59 17.85 35.33
N PHE A 28 14.24 16.74 34.67
CA PHE A 28 12.86 16.29 34.51
C PHE A 28 12.69 14.78 34.79
N SER A 29 11.53 14.41 35.31
CA SER A 29 11.08 13.03 35.44
C SER A 29 9.64 12.87 34.94
N PHE A 30 9.28 11.65 34.57
CA PHE A 30 7.90 11.27 34.30
C PHE A 30 7.11 11.15 35.61
N GLU A 31 5.83 11.54 35.59
CA GLU A 31 4.89 11.32 36.68
C GLU A 31 4.35 9.88 36.62
N HIS A 32 5.12 8.92 37.14
CA HIS A 32 4.66 7.53 37.31
C HIS A 32 3.90 7.33 38.63
N ASP A 33 3.13 6.23 38.71
CA ASP A 33 2.41 5.80 39.93
C ASP A 33 3.34 5.88 41.16
N PRO A 34 2.96 6.63 42.22
CA PRO A 34 3.78 6.83 43.42
C PRO A 34 4.18 5.55 44.17
N GLN A 35 3.67 4.37 43.80
CA GLN A 35 4.02 3.10 44.44
C GLN A 35 5.34 2.45 43.95
N ASN A 36 5.97 2.92 42.86
CA ASN A 36 7.20 2.32 42.32
C ASN A 36 8.18 3.33 41.69
N ILE A 37 8.73 4.24 42.49
CA ILE A 37 9.74 5.22 42.01
C ILE A 37 11.15 4.59 42.07
N GLN A 38 11.69 4.19 40.93
CA GLN A 38 13.12 3.90 40.70
C GLN A 38 13.74 4.91 39.72
N ASP A 39 15.07 4.86 39.55
CA ASP A 39 15.86 5.70 38.62
C ASP A 39 15.31 5.76 37.19
N ASP A 40 14.48 4.80 36.79
CA ASP A 40 13.81 4.70 35.49
C ASP A 40 12.77 5.83 35.24
N ALA A 41 12.42 6.61 36.26
CA ALA A 41 11.50 7.76 36.12
C ALA A 41 12.17 9.01 35.53
N CYS A 42 13.51 9.07 35.44
CA CYS A 42 14.19 10.25 34.89
C CYS A 42 14.07 10.30 33.37
N VAL A 43 13.81 11.50 32.83
CA VAL A 43 13.87 11.70 31.38
C VAL A 43 15.33 11.62 30.95
N GLU A 44 15.66 10.69 30.05
CA GLU A 44 16.99 10.61 29.46
C GLU A 44 17.13 11.61 28.31
N VAL A 45 18.32 12.20 28.17
CA VAL A 45 18.64 13.13 27.08
C VAL A 45 19.82 12.59 26.29
N LYS A 46 19.63 12.35 24.99
CA LYS A 46 20.69 11.94 24.07
C LYS A 46 20.92 13.05 23.04
N GLU A 47 22.17 13.52 22.95
CA GLU A 47 22.58 14.55 21.98
C GLU A 47 23.36 13.89 20.83
N TYR A 48 22.98 14.20 19.59
CA TYR A 48 23.64 13.70 18.38
C TYR A 48 24.05 14.86 17.48
N GLU A 49 25.22 14.73 16.86
CA GLU A 49 25.67 15.65 15.81
C GLU A 49 25.16 15.16 14.45
N ILE A 50 24.29 15.94 13.82
CA ILE A 50 23.73 15.67 12.48
C ILE A 50 24.18 16.80 11.56
N GLY A 51 25.24 16.53 10.79
CA GLY A 51 25.87 17.55 9.95
C GLY A 51 26.54 18.64 10.79
N LYS A 52 26.03 19.87 10.70
CA LYS A 52 26.51 21.03 11.50
C LYS A 52 25.63 21.35 12.71
N SER A 53 24.54 20.61 12.89
CA SER A 53 23.56 20.85 13.95
C SER A 53 23.69 19.78 15.03
N LYS A 54 23.49 20.19 16.29
CA LYS A 54 23.33 19.28 17.42
C LYS A 54 21.85 19.11 17.67
N LYS A 55 21.37 17.87 17.69
CA LYS A 55 19.98 17.54 18.00
C LYS A 55 19.87 16.81 19.33
N LYS A 56 18.87 17.15 20.13
CA LYS A 56 18.57 16.49 21.41
C LYS A 56 17.31 15.65 21.29
N PHE A 57 17.39 14.43 21.80
CA PHE A 57 16.26 13.51 21.89
C PHE A 57 15.99 13.19 23.35
N PHE A 58 14.73 13.26 23.74
CA PHE A 58 14.26 12.95 25.08
C PHE A 58 13.63 11.56 25.08
N TYR A 59 13.92 10.77 26.10
CA TYR A 59 13.58 9.35 26.13
C TYR A 59 13.05 8.90 27.49
N CYS A 60 11.96 8.14 27.46
CA CYS A 60 11.46 7.31 28.54
C CYS A 60 12.00 5.90 28.37
N LYS A 61 12.65 5.36 29.40
CA LYS A 61 13.19 3.99 29.33
C LYS A 61 12.12 2.93 29.13
N THR A 62 10.92 3.17 29.64
CA THR A 62 9.78 2.24 29.55
C THR A 62 8.96 2.45 28.29
N HIS A 63 8.78 3.69 27.82
CA HIS A 63 7.82 4.03 26.76
C HIS A 63 8.45 4.63 25.49
N GLY A 64 9.77 4.76 25.45
CA GLY A 64 10.48 5.16 24.25
C GLY A 64 10.67 6.67 24.07
N THR A 65 10.74 7.11 22.82
CA THR A 65 11.18 8.49 22.49
C THR A 65 10.03 9.47 22.58
N ILE A 66 10.24 10.64 23.19
CA ILE A 66 9.28 11.76 23.19
C ILE A 66 9.30 12.43 21.81
N ILE A 67 8.13 12.55 21.17
CA ILE A 67 7.96 13.09 19.81
C ILE A 67 7.31 14.48 19.75
N GLY A 68 6.77 14.97 20.87
CA GLY A 68 6.28 16.34 20.98
C GLY A 68 5.28 16.54 22.12
N GLU A 69 4.92 17.80 22.34
CA GLU A 69 3.81 18.22 23.22
C GLU A 69 2.48 17.78 22.60
N LYS A 70 1.58 17.21 23.42
CA LYS A 70 0.29 16.64 22.97
C LYS A 70 -0.46 17.54 21.99
N ASP A 71 -0.66 18.81 22.36
CA ASP A 71 -1.45 19.77 21.58
C ASP A 71 -0.82 20.11 20.21
N LYS A 72 0.50 20.01 20.08
CA LYS A 72 1.20 20.29 18.81
C LYS A 72 1.22 19.07 17.90
N THR A 73 1.47 17.90 18.47
CA THR A 73 1.44 16.63 17.73
C THR A 73 0.05 16.27 17.22
N LEU A 74 -1.02 16.60 17.96
CA LEU A 74 -2.39 16.42 17.49
C LEU A 74 -2.74 17.31 16.28
N ASN A 75 -2.00 18.41 16.08
CA ASN A 75 -2.12 19.27 14.91
C ASN A 75 -1.16 18.88 13.77
N GLY A 76 -0.51 17.70 13.86
CA GLY A 76 0.39 17.15 12.83
C GLY A 76 1.82 17.68 12.88
N GLU A 77 2.17 18.55 13.83
CA GLU A 77 3.53 19.06 13.98
C GLU A 77 4.33 18.17 14.92
N ILE A 78 5.26 17.38 14.36
CA ILE A 78 6.25 16.62 15.12
C ILE A 78 7.42 17.53 15.46
N GLU A 79 7.70 17.70 16.75
CA GLU A 79 8.85 18.49 17.22
C GLU A 79 10.04 17.57 17.45
N THR A 80 11.12 17.72 16.67
CA THR A 80 12.33 16.89 16.89
C THR A 80 13.12 17.28 18.14
N GLU A 81 12.78 18.41 18.78
CA GLU A 81 13.42 18.95 19.99
C GLU A 81 12.40 19.67 20.88
N PRO A 82 11.49 18.94 21.55
CA PRO A 82 10.49 19.56 22.40
C PRO A 82 11.17 20.28 23.58
N ILE A 83 10.68 21.46 23.94
CA ILE A 83 11.06 22.12 25.19
C ILE A 83 10.21 21.52 26.30
N LEU A 84 10.84 20.78 27.21
CA LEU A 84 10.14 20.18 28.34
C LEU A 84 9.77 21.23 29.38
N GLU A 85 8.52 21.20 29.81
CA GLU A 85 7.95 22.08 30.82
C GLU A 85 7.30 21.28 31.95
N ASP A 86 7.34 21.85 33.16
CA ASP A 86 6.77 21.24 34.36
C ASP A 86 5.24 21.15 34.27
N GLY A 87 4.68 19.98 34.53
CA GLY A 87 3.24 19.73 34.55
C GLY A 87 2.59 19.60 33.18
N LYS A 88 3.35 19.65 32.08
CA LYS A 88 2.85 19.47 30.72
C LYS A 88 2.78 18.00 30.29
N GLU A 89 1.92 17.75 29.30
CA GLU A 89 1.71 16.44 28.69
C GLU A 89 2.45 16.33 27.34
N TYR A 90 3.11 15.20 27.13
CA TYR A 90 3.89 14.89 25.95
C TYR A 90 3.51 13.52 25.40
N ILE A 91 3.74 13.30 24.11
CA ILE A 91 3.56 11.99 23.49
C ILE A 91 4.94 11.33 23.39
N SER A 92 5.03 10.10 23.88
CA SER A 92 6.16 9.20 23.60
C SER A 92 5.68 8.04 22.72
N PHE A 93 6.61 7.40 22.00
CA PHE A 93 6.33 6.15 21.31
C PHE A 93 7.39 5.11 21.62
N ARG A 94 6.93 3.87 21.83
CA ARG A 94 7.77 2.68 21.91
C ARG A 94 7.50 1.83 20.69
N TRP A 95 8.55 1.39 20.01
CA TRP A 95 8.41 0.38 18.96
C TRP A 95 9.41 -0.75 19.16
N THR A 96 9.17 -1.91 18.54
CA THR A 96 10.02 -3.10 18.73
C THR A 96 11.41 -2.95 18.13
N GLY A 97 11.63 -2.01 17.21
CA GLY A 97 12.97 -1.68 16.72
C GLY A 97 13.85 -0.92 17.72
N HIS A 98 13.36 -0.59 18.93
CA HIS A 98 14.21 -0.17 20.04
C HIS A 98 14.87 -1.36 20.75
N GLU A 99 14.39 -2.58 20.50
CA GLU A 99 14.92 -3.79 21.10
C GLU A 99 16.17 -4.28 20.34
N VAL A 100 17.09 -4.89 21.07
CA VAL A 100 18.29 -5.47 20.47
C VAL A 100 17.89 -6.67 19.63
N SER A 101 18.31 -6.66 18.36
CA SER A 101 17.91 -7.65 17.37
C SER A 101 19.06 -8.05 16.45
N SER A 102 18.88 -9.14 15.70
CA SER A 102 19.94 -9.81 14.91
C SER A 102 19.58 -10.00 13.44
N GLU A 103 18.95 -9.01 12.81
CA GLU A 103 18.45 -9.04 11.43
C GLU A 103 19.53 -9.43 10.43
N VAL A 104 20.77 -8.94 10.61
CA VAL A 104 21.89 -9.27 9.71
C VAL A 104 22.19 -10.78 9.74
N LEU A 105 22.29 -11.37 10.94
CA LEU A 105 22.53 -12.80 11.10
C LEU A 105 21.36 -13.61 10.52
N TYR A 106 20.14 -13.12 10.73
CA TYR A 106 18.94 -13.70 10.15
C TYR A 106 19.02 -13.76 8.61
N PHE A 107 19.31 -12.66 7.93
CA PHE A 107 19.42 -12.64 6.47
C PHE A 107 20.53 -13.56 5.96
N LEU A 108 21.66 -13.66 6.67
CA LEU A 108 22.71 -14.62 6.33
C LEU A 108 22.22 -16.07 6.41
N LYS A 109 21.47 -16.44 7.46
CA LYS A 109 20.87 -17.79 7.58
C LYS A 109 19.84 -18.07 6.48
N LEU A 110 19.06 -17.07 6.06
CA LEU A 110 18.12 -17.24 4.95
C LEU A 110 18.81 -17.56 3.64
N LEU A 111 19.97 -16.95 3.38
CA LEU A 111 20.76 -17.19 2.17
C LEU A 111 21.35 -18.62 2.13
N GLU A 112 21.49 -19.27 3.28
CA GLU A 112 22.03 -20.63 3.42
C GLU A 112 20.95 -21.71 3.39
N ALA A 113 19.67 -21.37 3.62
CA ALA A 113 18.58 -22.33 3.70
C ALA A 113 18.32 -23.06 2.37
N LYS A 114 18.24 -24.39 2.40
CA LYS A 114 18.08 -25.26 1.23
C LYS A 114 16.72 -25.96 1.14
N SER A 115 15.89 -25.83 2.18
CA SER A 115 14.55 -26.41 2.24
C SER A 115 13.57 -25.45 2.90
N THR A 116 12.27 -25.68 2.71
CA THR A 116 11.24 -24.89 3.42
C THR A 116 11.37 -24.99 4.95
N ASP A 117 11.87 -26.11 5.48
CA ASP A 117 12.03 -26.30 6.93
C ASP A 117 13.22 -25.52 7.49
N GLU A 118 14.34 -25.50 6.76
CA GLU A 118 15.48 -24.63 7.09
C GLU A 118 15.09 -23.16 6.99
N PHE A 119 14.29 -22.81 5.97
CA PHE A 119 13.80 -21.44 5.78
C PHE A 119 12.91 -21.00 6.95
N MET A 120 11.93 -21.84 7.34
CA MET A 120 11.08 -21.59 8.50
C MET A 120 11.88 -21.39 9.79
N LYS A 121 12.92 -22.21 10.02
CA LYS A 121 13.81 -22.06 11.18
C LYS A 121 14.66 -20.79 11.13
N ALA A 122 15.01 -20.30 9.95
CA ALA A 122 15.77 -19.07 9.80
C ALA A 122 14.90 -17.85 10.13
N ILE A 123 13.67 -17.79 9.59
CA ILE A 123 12.74 -16.65 9.79
C ILE A 123 12.22 -16.49 11.23
N THR A 124 12.31 -17.51 12.08
CA THR A 124 12.04 -17.33 13.52
C THR A 124 13.04 -16.41 14.22
N GLY A 125 14.13 -15.98 13.57
CA GLY A 125 15.07 -15.00 14.10
C GLY A 125 14.81 -13.56 13.64
N PHE A 126 13.78 -13.32 12.84
CA PHE A 126 13.41 -11.98 12.39
C PHE A 126 12.55 -11.27 13.44
N GLU A 127 12.93 -10.06 13.82
CA GLU A 127 12.36 -9.35 14.97
C GLU A 127 11.80 -7.99 14.57
N VAL A 128 12.53 -7.21 13.79
CA VAL A 128 12.13 -5.86 13.38
C VAL A 128 11.65 -5.85 11.92
N ALA A 129 10.60 -5.07 11.66
CA ALA A 129 9.82 -5.00 10.41
C ALA A 129 8.83 -6.17 10.22
N THR A 130 7.54 -5.87 10.12
CA THR A 130 6.47 -6.88 10.06
C THR A 130 6.33 -7.37 8.62
N ILE A 131 6.65 -8.63 8.37
CA ILE A 131 6.79 -9.15 7.00
C ILE A 131 6.17 -10.54 6.88
N ASN A 132 5.27 -10.66 5.92
CA ASN A 132 4.73 -11.91 5.42
C ASN A 132 5.75 -12.56 4.46
N PHE A 133 6.33 -13.71 4.82
CA PHE A 133 7.20 -14.48 3.92
C PHE A 133 6.42 -15.57 3.19
N VAL A 134 6.60 -15.64 1.87
CA VAL A 134 6.23 -16.81 1.06
C VAL A 134 7.47 -17.45 0.45
N PHE A 135 7.59 -18.76 0.50
CA PHE A 135 8.78 -19.47 0.06
C PHE A 135 8.45 -20.86 -0.48
N ALA A 136 9.35 -21.38 -1.31
CA ALA A 136 9.21 -22.67 -1.96
C ALA A 136 10.59 -23.32 -2.13
N ASP A 137 10.63 -24.65 -2.21
CA ASP A 137 11.84 -25.43 -2.49
C ASP A 137 11.72 -26.28 -3.77
N LEU A 138 12.83 -26.90 -4.18
CA LEU A 138 12.90 -27.74 -5.38
C LEU A 138 12.22 -29.10 -5.22
N GLN A 139 11.83 -29.47 -4.00
CA GLN A 139 11.05 -30.68 -3.73
C GLN A 139 9.54 -30.44 -3.94
N GLY A 140 9.16 -29.19 -4.27
CA GLY A 140 7.76 -28.80 -4.48
C GLY A 140 7.04 -28.41 -3.21
N ASN A 141 7.75 -28.23 -2.08
CA ASN A 141 7.13 -27.69 -0.88
C ASN A 141 6.95 -26.18 -1.03
N ILE A 142 5.84 -25.68 -0.49
CA ILE A 142 5.56 -24.25 -0.31
C ILE A 142 5.28 -23.96 1.16
N GLY A 143 5.66 -22.78 1.60
CA GLY A 143 5.41 -22.35 2.96
C GLY A 143 5.17 -20.86 3.07
N PHE A 144 4.56 -20.51 4.18
CA PHE A 144 4.32 -19.15 4.60
C PHE A 144 4.53 -19.00 6.09
N GLY A 145 5.03 -17.84 6.49
CA GLY A 145 4.87 -17.39 7.85
C GLY A 145 5.18 -15.92 7.97
N ASP A 146 4.49 -15.29 8.91
CA ASP A 146 4.80 -13.96 9.40
C ASP A 146 5.63 -14.09 10.68
N PHE A 147 6.69 -13.31 10.78
CA PHE A 147 7.57 -13.31 11.93
C PHE A 147 7.95 -11.89 12.30
N ASN A 148 7.66 -11.53 13.54
CA ASN A 148 8.07 -10.27 14.13
C ASN A 148 8.15 -10.41 15.66
N LEU A 149 8.86 -9.51 16.30
CA LEU A 149 8.77 -9.32 17.74
C LEU A 149 7.55 -8.44 18.02
N LEU A 150 6.46 -9.03 18.54
CA LEU A 150 5.21 -8.31 18.82
C LEU A 150 5.00 -8.18 20.34
N PRO A 151 4.73 -6.99 20.87
CA PRO A 151 4.49 -6.82 22.30
C PRO A 151 3.22 -7.55 22.72
N LYS A 152 3.31 -8.27 23.83
CA LYS A 152 2.15 -8.90 24.46
C LYS A 152 1.39 -7.85 25.27
N ARG A 153 0.18 -7.56 24.83
CA ARG A 153 -0.68 -6.50 25.39
C ARG A 153 -1.62 -7.07 26.44
N ASP A 154 -1.05 -7.39 27.61
CA ASP A 154 -1.77 -7.98 28.76
C ASP A 154 -2.60 -6.96 29.55
N TRP A 155 -3.39 -6.15 28.85
CA TRP A 155 -4.36 -5.22 29.41
C TRP A 155 -5.70 -5.33 28.67
N ASP A 156 -6.71 -4.63 29.16
CA ASP A 156 -8.01 -4.53 28.48
C ASP A 156 -7.87 -3.64 27.23
N THR A 157 -7.57 -4.25 26.09
CA THR A 157 -7.38 -3.55 24.80
C THR A 157 -8.66 -2.92 24.25
N GLN A 158 -9.84 -3.29 24.77
CA GLN A 158 -11.09 -2.60 24.43
C GLN A 158 -11.24 -1.30 25.22
N LYS A 159 -10.80 -1.31 26.48
CA LYS A 159 -10.76 -0.09 27.32
C LYS A 159 -9.59 0.83 26.96
N PHE A 160 -8.45 0.27 26.60
CA PHE A 160 -7.24 0.99 26.21
C PHE A 160 -6.70 0.44 24.87
N PRO A 161 -7.31 0.86 23.75
CA PRO A 161 -6.87 0.49 22.41
C PRO A 161 -5.39 0.83 22.17
N PRO A 162 -4.57 -0.11 21.66
CA PRO A 162 -3.15 0.14 21.37
C PRO A 162 -2.89 1.25 20.33
N VAL A 163 -3.89 1.52 19.49
CA VAL A 163 -3.85 2.59 18.48
C VAL A 163 -4.14 4.00 19.04
N GLU A 164 -4.45 4.10 20.33
CA GLU A 164 -4.71 5.38 21.02
C GLU A 164 -3.52 5.80 21.90
N LEU A 165 -3.66 6.94 22.57
CA LEU A 165 -2.69 7.41 23.56
C LEU A 165 -2.89 6.65 24.87
N LEU A 166 -1.97 5.74 25.18
CA LEU A 166 -2.02 4.88 26.36
C LEU A 166 -1.63 5.63 27.65
N PRO A 167 -2.24 5.27 28.80
CA PRO A 167 -1.84 5.80 30.10
C PRO A 167 -0.46 5.29 30.53
N THR A 168 0.17 6.02 31.45
CA THR A 168 1.56 5.82 31.92
C THR A 168 1.65 5.44 33.41
N ASP A 169 0.53 4.93 33.96
CA ASP A 169 0.41 4.41 35.32
C ASP A 169 0.88 2.94 35.48
N GLY A 170 1.48 2.37 34.42
CA GLY A 170 1.98 1.01 34.39
C GLY A 170 0.96 -0.05 33.93
N CYS A 171 -0.30 0.32 33.71
CA CYS A 171 -1.32 -0.65 33.28
C CYS A 171 -1.12 -1.13 31.84
N CYS A 172 -0.55 -0.29 30.96
CA CYS A 172 -0.34 -0.55 29.53
C CYS A 172 1.15 -0.77 29.15
N ASP A 173 2.00 -1.11 30.11
CA ASP A 173 3.43 -1.32 29.87
C ASP A 173 3.69 -2.70 29.23
N TRP A 174 4.60 -2.73 28.26
CA TRP A 174 5.07 -3.99 27.66
C TRP A 174 5.89 -4.79 28.67
N LYS A 175 5.43 -5.99 29.00
CA LYS A 175 6.08 -6.90 29.96
C LYS A 175 6.70 -8.13 29.32
N SER A 176 6.23 -8.49 28.12
CA SER A 176 6.69 -9.67 27.39
C SER A 176 6.28 -9.56 25.91
N TRP A 177 6.58 -10.60 25.13
CA TRP A 177 6.31 -10.70 23.70
C TRP A 177 5.28 -11.81 23.42
N GLU A 178 4.51 -11.69 22.35
CA GLU A 178 3.65 -12.78 21.91
C GLU A 178 4.48 -14.00 21.50
N PRO A 179 4.08 -15.22 21.88
CA PRO A 179 4.77 -16.44 21.46
C PRO A 179 4.72 -16.59 19.94
N ARG A 180 5.89 -16.86 19.33
CA ARG A 180 6.04 -16.94 17.87
C ARG A 180 5.17 -18.02 17.23
N GLU A 181 4.84 -19.08 17.98
CA GLU A 181 4.00 -20.19 17.50
C GLU A 181 2.54 -19.78 17.26
N LYS A 182 2.10 -18.65 17.83
CA LYS A 182 0.77 -18.10 17.60
C LYS A 182 0.64 -17.33 16.28
N PHE A 183 1.77 -16.97 15.67
CA PHE A 183 1.75 -16.17 14.44
C PHE A 183 1.29 -17.02 13.26
N PRO A 184 0.57 -16.42 12.30
CA PRO A 184 0.07 -17.12 11.13
C PRO A 184 1.23 -17.78 10.36
N ASN A 185 1.14 -19.08 10.15
CA ASN A 185 2.08 -19.84 9.34
C ASN A 185 1.40 -21.06 8.71
N THR A 186 1.96 -21.54 7.60
CA THR A 186 1.48 -22.77 6.95
C THR A 186 2.57 -23.40 6.09
N LYS A 187 2.49 -24.72 5.91
CA LYS A 187 3.34 -25.48 4.98
C LYS A 187 2.44 -26.43 4.19
N ASN A 188 2.59 -26.41 2.86
CA ASN A 188 1.83 -27.26 1.93
C ASN A 188 0.31 -27.29 2.22
N PRO A 189 -0.36 -26.12 2.24
CA PRO A 189 -1.79 -26.08 2.53
C PRO A 189 -2.58 -26.90 1.49
N GLU A 190 -3.69 -27.53 1.92
CA GLU A 190 -4.51 -28.40 1.05
C GLU A 190 -5.00 -27.71 -0.23
N LYS A 191 -5.23 -26.38 -0.19
CA LYS A 191 -5.62 -25.59 -1.36
C LYS A 191 -4.54 -25.51 -2.45
N GLY A 192 -3.30 -25.91 -2.18
CA GLY A 192 -2.22 -26.05 -3.16
C GLY A 192 -1.51 -24.74 -3.56
N PHE A 193 -1.88 -23.60 -2.97
CA PHE A 193 -1.22 -22.31 -3.20
C PHE A 193 -1.25 -21.43 -1.95
N ILE A 194 -0.43 -20.38 -1.94
CA ILE A 194 -0.40 -19.35 -0.91
C ILE A 194 -0.45 -17.99 -1.59
N THR A 195 -1.27 -17.08 -1.07
CA THR A 195 -1.42 -15.71 -1.56
C THR A 195 -1.42 -14.76 -0.37
N THR A 196 -0.67 -13.67 -0.49
CA THR A 196 -0.65 -12.55 0.47
C THR A 196 -0.61 -11.26 -0.32
N ALA A 197 -1.35 -10.24 0.11
CA ALA A 197 -1.31 -8.90 -0.48
C ALA A 197 -1.60 -7.83 0.58
N ASN A 198 -0.87 -7.88 1.70
CA ASN A 198 -1.04 -6.98 2.86
C ASN A 198 -2.39 -7.08 3.57
N ASN A 199 -3.21 -8.06 3.19
CA ASN A 199 -4.52 -8.33 3.73
C ASN A 199 -4.42 -8.97 5.12
N ASP A 200 -5.52 -8.92 5.86
CA ASP A 200 -5.74 -9.71 7.06
C ASP A 200 -5.72 -11.21 6.69
N LEU A 201 -4.70 -11.94 7.15
CA LEU A 201 -4.51 -13.35 6.84
C LEU A 201 -5.31 -14.28 7.77
N PRO A 202 -5.37 -14.03 9.09
CA PRO A 202 -6.22 -14.81 9.99
C PRO A 202 -7.71 -14.50 9.86
N GLY A 203 -8.07 -13.33 9.35
CA GLY A 203 -9.47 -12.86 9.27
C GLY A 203 -9.99 -12.28 10.58
N TYR A 204 -9.09 -11.79 11.43
CA TYR A 204 -9.35 -11.22 12.75
C TYR A 204 -10.12 -9.90 12.70
N THR A 205 -9.90 -9.08 11.67
CA THR A 205 -10.64 -7.82 11.48
C THR A 205 -12.02 -7.98 10.84
N LYS A 206 -12.47 -9.21 10.56
CA LYS A 206 -13.68 -9.47 9.78
C LYS A 206 -14.97 -8.99 10.45
N ASP A 207 -15.03 -9.03 11.77
CA ASP A 207 -16.19 -8.59 12.55
C ASP A 207 -16.14 -7.08 12.90
N GLY A 208 -15.05 -6.40 12.54
CA GLY A 208 -14.80 -4.99 12.83
C GLY A 208 -14.27 -4.72 14.24
N ASN A 209 -13.87 -5.74 15.00
CA ASN A 209 -13.32 -5.59 16.35
C ASN A 209 -12.03 -6.41 16.52
N PRO A 210 -10.85 -5.88 16.16
CA PRO A 210 -9.58 -6.59 16.28
C PRO A 210 -9.13 -6.87 17.73
N PHE A 211 -9.84 -6.33 18.72
CA PHE A 211 -9.49 -6.44 20.14
C PHE A 211 -10.14 -7.63 20.83
N ASN A 212 -10.96 -8.42 20.14
CA ASN A 212 -11.60 -9.63 20.68
C ASN A 212 -10.95 -10.93 20.17
N ASP A 213 -9.90 -10.83 19.35
CA ASP A 213 -9.20 -11.96 18.76
C ASP A 213 -8.23 -12.66 19.73
N PRO A 214 -7.82 -13.91 19.47
CA PRO A 214 -6.87 -14.64 20.32
C PRO A 214 -5.52 -13.95 20.49
N ILE A 215 -5.12 -13.15 19.50
CA ILE A 215 -3.95 -12.26 19.53
C ILE A 215 -4.32 -10.96 18.81
N TYR A 216 -4.00 -9.82 19.40
CA TYR A 216 -4.08 -8.54 18.71
C TYR A 216 -2.86 -8.39 17.81
N LEU A 217 -3.08 -8.44 16.49
CA LEU A 217 -2.02 -8.28 15.50
C LEU A 217 -1.95 -6.85 14.97
N PHE A 218 -3.08 -6.26 14.57
CA PHE A 218 -3.15 -4.87 14.09
C PHE A 218 -4.60 -4.39 14.02
N TRP A 219 -4.78 -3.07 13.93
CA TRP A 219 -6.11 -2.44 13.84
C TRP A 219 -6.74 -2.50 12.44
N SER A 220 -5.95 -2.35 11.37
CA SER A 220 -6.51 -2.31 10.00
C SER A 220 -5.52 -2.82 8.95
N TYR A 221 -5.99 -3.67 8.06
CA TYR A 221 -5.21 -4.19 6.93
C TYR A 221 -5.69 -3.62 5.59
N ASP A 222 -4.91 -3.88 4.54
CA ASP A 222 -5.40 -3.74 3.17
C ASP A 222 -6.77 -4.43 3.04
N PRO A 223 -7.75 -3.82 2.37
CA PRO A 223 -9.11 -4.34 2.28
C PRO A 223 -9.21 -5.74 1.66
N GLY A 224 -8.16 -6.24 1.02
CA GLY A 224 -8.07 -7.61 0.54
C GLY A 224 -8.62 -7.81 -0.87
N TYR A 225 -9.03 -6.75 -1.57
CA TYR A 225 -9.49 -6.87 -2.97
C TYR A 225 -8.39 -7.39 -3.90
N ARG A 226 -7.12 -7.03 -3.67
CA ARG A 226 -5.98 -7.54 -4.44
C ARG A 226 -5.77 -9.03 -4.22
N VAL A 227 -5.74 -9.48 -2.96
CA VAL A 227 -5.58 -10.91 -2.66
C VAL A 227 -6.77 -11.71 -3.17
N ALA A 228 -7.98 -11.14 -3.14
CA ALA A 228 -9.18 -11.77 -3.68
C ALA A 228 -9.09 -11.95 -5.20
N GLU A 229 -8.66 -10.93 -5.95
CA GLU A 229 -8.46 -11.06 -7.40
C GLU A 229 -7.38 -12.08 -7.75
N ILE A 230 -6.22 -12.01 -7.09
CA ILE A 230 -5.12 -12.99 -7.28
C ILE A 230 -5.62 -14.41 -7.02
N THR A 231 -6.34 -14.61 -5.92
CA THR A 231 -6.89 -15.91 -5.52
C THR A 231 -7.93 -16.41 -6.53
N TYR A 232 -8.84 -15.53 -6.97
CA TYR A 232 -9.83 -15.83 -7.99
C TYR A 232 -9.17 -16.27 -9.30
N MET A 233 -8.20 -15.51 -9.80
CA MET A 233 -7.52 -15.85 -11.05
C MET A 233 -6.72 -17.16 -10.96
N ILE A 234 -6.03 -17.43 -9.84
CA ILE A 234 -5.35 -18.72 -9.63
C ILE A 234 -6.36 -19.86 -9.72
N GLN A 235 -7.50 -19.75 -9.02
CA GLN A 235 -8.52 -20.79 -9.00
C GLN A 235 -9.15 -21.01 -10.39
N GLU A 236 -9.50 -19.94 -11.10
CA GLU A 236 -10.10 -20.04 -12.43
C GLU A 236 -9.14 -20.65 -13.46
N LYS A 237 -7.87 -20.23 -13.45
CA LYS A 237 -6.84 -20.80 -14.35
C LYS A 237 -6.55 -22.26 -13.99
N ALA A 238 -6.41 -22.58 -12.70
CA ALA A 238 -6.19 -23.95 -12.22
C ALA A 238 -7.34 -24.90 -12.62
N LYS A 239 -8.60 -24.45 -12.59
CA LYS A 239 -9.75 -25.25 -13.05
C LYS A 239 -9.63 -25.64 -14.53
N GLN A 240 -9.07 -24.77 -15.37
CA GLN A 240 -8.97 -24.97 -16.82
C GLN A 240 -7.83 -25.94 -17.21
N THR A 241 -6.85 -26.13 -16.34
CA THR A 241 -5.58 -26.82 -16.64
C THR A 241 -5.36 -28.09 -15.81
N GLY A 242 -6.36 -28.54 -15.05
CA GLY A 242 -6.24 -29.70 -14.17
C GLY A 242 -5.38 -29.44 -12.93
N ASN A 243 -5.64 -28.32 -12.25
CA ASN A 243 -4.99 -27.85 -11.02
C ASN A 243 -3.51 -27.46 -11.18
N LYS A 244 -3.12 -26.89 -12.33
CA LYS A 244 -1.76 -26.40 -12.57
C LYS A 244 -1.78 -24.93 -12.99
N ILE A 245 -0.67 -24.24 -12.82
CA ILE A 245 -0.51 -22.90 -13.35
C ILE A 245 0.86 -22.76 -13.99
N SER A 246 0.90 -22.17 -15.17
CA SER A 246 2.12 -21.89 -15.92
C SER A 246 2.73 -20.55 -15.51
N THR A 247 4.02 -20.37 -15.82
CA THR A 247 4.71 -19.08 -15.63
C THR A 247 4.00 -17.92 -16.33
N ARG A 248 3.44 -18.16 -17.52
CA ARG A 248 2.71 -17.13 -18.28
C ARG A 248 1.40 -16.74 -17.58
N GLU A 249 0.69 -17.70 -17.03
CA GLU A 249 -0.54 -17.45 -16.27
C GLU A 249 -0.27 -16.69 -14.96
N VAL A 250 0.86 -16.96 -14.29
CA VAL A 250 1.31 -16.17 -13.13
C VAL A 250 1.65 -14.73 -13.56
N GLN A 251 2.29 -14.55 -14.71
CA GLN A 251 2.55 -13.23 -15.27
C GLN A 251 1.25 -12.44 -15.51
N GLU A 252 0.23 -13.08 -16.08
CA GLU A 252 -1.06 -12.46 -16.31
C GLU A 252 -1.74 -12.02 -15.00
N ILE A 253 -1.59 -12.79 -13.92
CA ILE A 253 -2.14 -12.45 -12.61
C ILE A 253 -1.48 -11.20 -12.03
N ILE A 254 -0.16 -11.08 -12.08
CA ILE A 254 0.55 -9.92 -11.51
C ILE A 254 0.45 -8.66 -12.37
N GLU A 255 0.02 -8.81 -13.63
CA GLU A 255 -0.25 -7.73 -14.59
C GLU A 255 -1.75 -7.40 -14.69
N ASP A 256 -2.59 -8.04 -13.89
CA ASP A 256 -4.03 -7.82 -13.94
C ASP A 256 -4.41 -6.46 -13.34
N THR A 257 -5.23 -5.72 -14.07
CA THR A 257 -5.67 -4.36 -13.70
C THR A 257 -7.12 -4.34 -13.23
N ILE A 258 -7.75 -5.51 -13.07
CA ILE A 258 -9.12 -5.62 -12.57
C ILE A 258 -9.07 -5.62 -11.05
N SER A 259 -9.97 -4.86 -10.45
CA SER A 259 -10.17 -4.87 -9.01
C SER A 259 -11.33 -5.79 -8.64
N TYR A 260 -11.12 -6.65 -7.63
CA TYR A 260 -12.19 -7.48 -7.09
C TYR A 260 -13.31 -6.62 -6.48
N TRP A 261 -13.00 -5.41 -6.00
CA TRP A 261 -14.01 -4.43 -5.58
C TRP A 261 -14.92 -4.06 -6.75
N THR A 262 -14.33 -3.71 -7.90
CA THR A 262 -15.07 -3.37 -9.12
C THR A 262 -15.91 -4.56 -9.59
N ARG A 263 -15.40 -5.80 -9.57
CA ARG A 263 -16.17 -7.00 -9.92
C ARG A 263 -17.47 -7.13 -9.11
N GLY A 264 -17.42 -6.80 -7.81
CA GLY A 264 -18.58 -6.87 -6.93
C GLY A 264 -19.53 -5.68 -7.10
N VAL A 265 -18.99 -4.47 -7.17
CA VAL A 265 -19.76 -3.21 -7.09
C VAL A 265 -20.31 -2.77 -8.45
N PHE A 266 -19.51 -2.86 -9.52
CA PHE A 266 -19.91 -2.36 -10.84
C PHE A 266 -21.23 -2.95 -11.34
N PRO A 267 -21.48 -4.29 -11.28
CA PRO A 267 -22.74 -4.87 -11.72
C PRO A 267 -23.96 -4.42 -10.92
N LYS A 268 -23.77 -3.92 -9.68
CA LYS A 268 -24.84 -3.39 -8.83
C LYS A 268 -25.11 -1.92 -9.13
N VAL A 269 -24.06 -1.13 -9.30
CA VAL A 269 -24.18 0.30 -9.58
C VAL A 269 -24.75 0.55 -10.98
N ILE A 270 -24.40 -0.28 -11.98
CA ILE A 270 -24.83 -0.06 -13.36
C ILE A 270 -26.36 -0.16 -13.55
N THR A 271 -27.08 -0.85 -12.64
CA THR A 271 -28.55 -0.98 -12.70
C THR A 271 -29.27 0.33 -12.37
N TYR A 272 -28.65 1.26 -11.63
CA TYR A 272 -29.24 2.57 -11.34
C TYR A 272 -29.39 3.45 -12.59
N PHE A 273 -28.66 3.12 -13.66
CA PHE A 273 -28.73 3.77 -14.96
C PHE A 273 -29.75 3.14 -15.91
N GLU A 274 -30.60 2.23 -15.43
CA GLU A 274 -31.78 1.79 -16.17
C GLU A 274 -32.69 2.99 -16.46
N ASN A 275 -32.99 3.19 -17.75
CA ASN A 275 -33.74 4.34 -18.26
C ASN A 275 -33.05 5.71 -18.03
N PHE A 276 -31.75 5.72 -17.75
CA PHE A 276 -30.99 6.97 -17.75
C PHE A 276 -31.07 7.65 -19.12
N SER A 277 -31.36 8.94 -19.12
CA SER A 277 -31.34 9.80 -20.30
C SER A 277 -30.54 11.05 -19.98
N GLY A 278 -29.34 11.13 -20.55
CA GLY A 278 -28.47 12.29 -20.45
C GLY A 278 -28.31 13.04 -21.77
N ASP A 279 -27.37 13.97 -21.80
CA ASP A 279 -26.89 14.56 -23.05
C ASP A 279 -26.10 13.56 -23.91
N GLN A 280 -25.62 13.99 -25.09
CA GLN A 280 -24.86 13.11 -25.99
C GLN A 280 -23.58 12.57 -25.34
N THR A 281 -22.88 13.38 -24.54
CA THR A 281 -21.62 13.01 -23.88
C THR A 281 -21.89 12.02 -22.74
N GLU A 282 -22.92 12.29 -21.94
CA GLU A 282 -23.36 11.42 -20.84
C GLU A 282 -23.81 10.05 -21.36
N ASN A 283 -24.65 10.00 -22.40
CA ASN A 283 -25.11 8.74 -23.00
C ASN A 283 -23.96 7.94 -23.64
N SER A 284 -23.01 8.63 -24.27
CA SER A 284 -21.81 7.98 -24.84
C SER A 284 -20.91 7.41 -23.73
N SER A 285 -20.75 8.15 -22.63
CA SER A 285 -19.96 7.71 -21.46
C SER A 285 -20.58 6.48 -20.79
N LEU A 286 -21.90 6.49 -20.60
CA LEU A 286 -22.63 5.34 -20.05
C LEU A 286 -22.55 4.13 -20.98
N SER A 287 -22.56 4.34 -22.30
CA SER A 287 -22.40 3.27 -23.28
C SER A 287 -21.01 2.62 -23.20
N LEU A 288 -19.95 3.40 -22.96
CA LEU A 288 -18.62 2.87 -22.71
C LEU A 288 -18.57 2.05 -21.42
N LEU A 289 -19.12 2.57 -20.32
CA LEU A 289 -19.19 1.82 -19.05
C LEU A 289 -19.93 0.50 -19.20
N LYS A 290 -21.11 0.47 -19.84
CA LYS A 290 -21.90 -0.75 -20.01
C LYS A 290 -21.18 -1.86 -20.79
N ASN A 291 -20.21 -1.50 -21.64
CA ASN A 291 -19.42 -2.45 -22.43
C ASN A 291 -17.99 -2.64 -21.91
N TRP A 292 -17.65 -2.00 -20.79
CA TRP A 292 -16.32 -2.06 -20.20
C TRP A 292 -16.08 -3.43 -19.54
N ASP A 293 -14.91 -4.00 -19.77
CA ASP A 293 -14.47 -5.27 -19.20
C ASP A 293 -13.93 -5.17 -17.76
N MET A 294 -14.07 -4.00 -17.12
CA MET A 294 -13.54 -3.67 -15.79
C MET A 294 -12.01 -3.55 -15.71
N SER A 295 -11.29 -3.64 -16.83
CA SER A 295 -9.83 -3.50 -16.87
C SER A 295 -9.37 -2.04 -16.91
N CYS A 296 -8.22 -1.75 -16.30
CA CYS A 296 -7.61 -0.43 -16.27
C CYS A 296 -6.29 -0.37 -17.03
N ARG A 297 -6.35 -0.71 -18.33
CA ARG A 297 -5.22 -0.51 -19.26
C ARG A 297 -5.09 0.96 -19.63
N SER A 298 -3.87 1.45 -19.78
CA SER A 298 -3.57 2.86 -20.03
C SER A 298 -4.13 3.40 -21.35
N GLY A 299 -4.36 2.54 -22.34
CA GLY A 299 -4.69 2.95 -23.71
C GLY A 299 -3.47 3.48 -24.48
N PHE A 300 -2.27 3.33 -23.92
CA PHE A 300 -1.01 3.63 -24.58
C PHE A 300 -0.15 2.37 -24.68
N LYS A 301 0.71 2.34 -25.69
CA LYS A 301 1.79 1.36 -25.80
C LYS A 301 3.12 2.09 -25.81
N LEU A 302 4.13 1.42 -25.29
CA LEU A 302 5.51 1.84 -25.44
C LEU A 302 6.00 1.41 -26.83
N ASP A 303 6.37 2.37 -27.67
CA ASP A 303 6.89 2.09 -29.01
C ASP A 303 8.41 1.90 -29.00
N ASP A 304 9.11 2.73 -28.23
CA ASP A 304 10.57 2.69 -28.09
C ASP A 304 10.97 2.79 -26.61
N PRO A 305 11.40 1.67 -25.99
CA PRO A 305 11.89 1.66 -24.62
C PRO A 305 13.12 2.55 -24.37
N ALA A 306 13.96 2.79 -25.39
CA ALA A 306 15.15 3.61 -25.26
C ALA A 306 14.82 5.11 -25.24
N GLU A 307 13.74 5.51 -25.91
CA GLU A 307 13.29 6.90 -25.97
C GLU A 307 12.14 7.22 -25.01
N LEU A 308 11.54 6.20 -24.39
CA LEU A 308 10.32 6.31 -23.57
C LEU A 308 9.20 6.99 -24.35
N ASN A 309 9.09 6.60 -25.62
CA ASN A 309 8.10 7.12 -26.54
C ASN A 309 6.84 6.26 -26.48
N PHE A 310 5.70 6.91 -26.31
CA PHE A 310 4.39 6.27 -26.18
C PHE A 310 3.44 6.78 -27.24
N SER A 311 2.69 5.87 -27.84
CA SER A 311 1.55 6.20 -28.69
C SER A 311 0.27 5.57 -28.18
N GLU A 312 -0.86 6.17 -28.54
CA GLU A 312 -2.17 5.58 -28.25
C GLU A 312 -2.30 4.24 -28.99
N VAL A 313 -2.82 3.23 -28.28
CA VAL A 313 -3.09 1.92 -28.88
C VAL A 313 -4.12 2.07 -29.99
N GLN A 314 -3.93 1.37 -31.11
CA GLN A 314 -4.86 1.42 -32.24
C GLN A 314 -6.05 0.49 -32.04
N ASP A 315 -5.94 -0.47 -31.12
CA ASP A 315 -7.02 -1.40 -30.81
C ASP A 315 -8.22 -0.66 -30.19
N ALA A 316 -9.35 -0.70 -30.89
CA ALA A 316 -10.54 0.04 -30.51
C ALA A 316 -11.15 -0.46 -29.21
N LEU A 317 -11.06 -1.76 -28.93
CA LEU A 317 -11.62 -2.35 -27.71
C LEU A 317 -10.81 -1.91 -26.49
N GLN A 318 -9.48 -1.99 -26.56
CA GLN A 318 -8.57 -1.54 -25.51
C GLN A 318 -8.74 -0.04 -25.23
N ARG A 319 -8.91 0.79 -26.26
CA ARG A 319 -9.22 2.22 -26.08
C ARG A 319 -10.55 2.44 -25.37
N LYS A 320 -11.61 1.73 -25.78
CA LYS A 320 -12.92 1.81 -25.14
C LYS A 320 -12.86 1.36 -23.67
N ASN A 321 -12.13 0.29 -23.38
CA ASN A 321 -11.93 -0.19 -22.01
C ASN A 321 -11.10 0.80 -21.17
N SER A 322 -10.08 1.41 -21.78
CA SER A 322 -9.31 2.47 -21.13
C SER A 322 -10.17 3.68 -20.77
N SER A 323 -11.04 4.12 -21.69
CA SER A 323 -12.03 5.16 -21.40
C SER A 323 -13.05 4.74 -20.34
N GLY A 324 -13.53 3.49 -20.38
CA GLY A 324 -14.40 2.91 -19.37
C GLY A 324 -13.79 2.99 -17.97
N CYS A 325 -12.52 2.60 -17.82
CA CYS A 325 -11.77 2.73 -16.56
C CYS A 325 -11.69 4.18 -16.06
N THR A 326 -11.34 5.13 -16.95
CA THR A 326 -11.27 6.55 -16.58
C THR A 326 -12.61 7.07 -16.08
N ILE A 327 -13.69 6.79 -16.82
CA ILE A 327 -15.04 7.22 -16.43
C ILE A 327 -15.40 6.60 -15.09
N TRP A 328 -15.15 5.30 -14.91
CA TRP A 328 -15.48 4.57 -13.68
C TRP A 328 -14.78 5.16 -12.46
N TRP A 329 -13.46 5.34 -12.50
CA TRP A 329 -12.74 5.80 -11.31
C TRP A 329 -12.93 7.28 -11.00
N VAL A 330 -13.18 8.12 -12.01
CA VAL A 330 -13.61 9.51 -11.76
C VAL A 330 -15.03 9.53 -11.18
N PHE A 331 -15.93 8.68 -11.68
CA PHE A 331 -17.26 8.50 -11.11
C PHE A 331 -17.20 8.02 -9.66
N VAL A 332 -16.38 7.01 -9.34
CA VAL A 332 -16.21 6.50 -7.97
C VAL A 332 -15.65 7.57 -7.05
N SER A 333 -14.69 8.37 -7.52
CA SER A 333 -14.18 9.52 -6.76
C SER A 333 -15.29 10.53 -6.44
N LYS A 334 -16.12 10.90 -7.42
CA LYS A 334 -17.28 11.78 -7.20
C LYS A 334 -18.33 11.15 -6.30
N LEU A 335 -18.57 9.84 -6.42
CA LEU A 335 -19.48 9.11 -5.57
C LEU A 335 -19.02 9.15 -4.11
N ILE A 336 -17.75 8.88 -3.84
CA ILE A 336 -17.17 8.99 -2.49
C ILE A 336 -17.38 10.40 -1.93
N MET A 337 -17.04 11.43 -2.72
CA MET A 337 -17.18 12.81 -2.27
C MET A 337 -18.65 13.16 -1.96
N ASN A 338 -19.59 12.77 -2.82
CA ASN A 338 -21.01 13.10 -2.65
C ASN A 338 -21.74 12.21 -1.64
N THR A 339 -21.13 11.11 -1.17
CA THR A 339 -21.72 10.20 -0.17
C THR A 339 -21.10 10.38 1.22
N PHE A 340 -19.92 10.97 1.37
CA PHE A 340 -19.28 11.02 2.69
C PHE A 340 -18.75 12.40 3.07
N SER A 341 -18.67 13.35 2.14
CA SER A 341 -17.99 14.60 2.50
C SER A 341 -18.79 15.40 3.52
N ASP A 342 -20.11 15.48 3.42
CA ASP A 342 -20.90 16.31 4.32
C ASP A 342 -20.89 15.82 5.77
N GLU A 343 -20.79 14.52 6.03
CA GLU A 343 -20.64 13.99 7.40
C GLU A 343 -19.23 14.17 7.95
N PHE A 344 -18.20 14.00 7.11
CA PHE A 344 -16.81 13.97 7.56
C PHE A 344 -16.11 15.32 7.48
N ASN A 345 -16.60 16.27 6.68
CA ASN A 345 -15.99 17.60 6.50
C ASN A 345 -15.82 18.37 7.81
N THR A 346 -16.75 18.20 8.76
CA THR A 346 -16.62 18.84 10.09
C THR A 346 -15.45 18.27 10.88
N TYR A 347 -15.18 16.97 10.75
CA TYR A 347 -14.07 16.27 11.41
C TYR A 347 -12.73 16.54 10.71
N THR A 348 -12.74 16.60 9.38
CA THR A 348 -11.53 16.79 8.55
C THR A 348 -11.19 18.26 8.30
N GLN A 349 -11.88 19.21 8.95
CA GLN A 349 -11.72 20.65 8.73
C GLN A 349 -11.89 21.05 7.25
N ASN A 350 -12.85 20.42 6.56
CA ASN A 350 -13.16 20.58 5.13
C ASN A 350 -12.00 20.21 4.20
N LYS A 351 -11.11 19.29 4.62
CA LYS A 351 -10.08 18.74 3.75
C LYS A 351 -10.41 17.29 3.38
N PRO A 352 -10.25 16.90 2.11
CA PRO A 352 -10.24 15.50 1.74
C PRO A 352 -9.10 14.80 2.48
N GLU A 353 -9.41 13.77 3.27
CA GLU A 353 -8.43 13.04 4.05
C GLU A 353 -8.19 11.65 3.45
N PRO A 354 -7.06 11.43 2.75
CA PRO A 354 -6.81 10.16 2.03
C PRO A 354 -6.82 8.92 2.92
N PHE A 355 -6.56 9.07 4.22
CA PHE A 355 -6.60 7.93 5.16
C PHE A 355 -8.01 7.34 5.33
N LEU A 356 -9.07 8.09 4.97
CA LEU A 356 -10.45 7.61 4.99
C LEU A 356 -10.84 6.79 3.75
N GLU A 357 -10.01 6.79 2.70
CA GLU A 357 -10.34 6.14 1.43
C GLU A 357 -10.69 4.66 1.59
N ASP A 358 -9.87 3.91 2.33
CA ASP A 358 -10.10 2.49 2.58
C ASP A 358 -11.43 2.25 3.30
N TYR A 359 -11.82 3.14 4.22
CA TYR A 359 -13.11 3.04 4.91
C TYR A 359 -14.27 3.30 3.96
N PHE A 360 -14.19 4.33 3.12
CA PHE A 360 -15.24 4.64 2.15
C PHE A 360 -15.40 3.54 1.12
N ILE A 361 -14.31 3.02 0.57
CA ILE A 361 -14.31 1.91 -0.39
C ILE A 361 -14.88 0.63 0.24
N LYS A 362 -14.48 0.29 1.49
CA LYS A 362 -15.05 -0.84 2.25
C LYS A 362 -16.55 -0.65 2.46
N ASN A 363 -17.00 0.53 2.89
CA ASN A 363 -18.43 0.81 3.14
C ASN A 363 -19.27 0.71 1.86
N LEU A 364 -18.83 1.29 0.74
CA LEU A 364 -19.53 1.16 -0.54
C LEU A 364 -19.62 -0.31 -1.00
N TYR A 365 -18.57 -1.11 -0.80
CA TYR A 365 -18.62 -2.54 -1.08
C TYR A 365 -19.67 -3.25 -0.23
N PHE A 366 -19.68 -3.01 1.08
CA PHE A 366 -20.67 -3.59 1.98
C PHE A 366 -22.11 -3.19 1.64
N TYR A 367 -22.31 -1.93 1.27
CA TYR A 367 -23.59 -1.42 0.85
C TYR A 367 -24.09 -2.12 -0.42
N PHE A 368 -23.36 -2.01 -1.54
CA PHE A 368 -23.82 -2.50 -2.83
C PHE A 368 -23.84 -4.03 -2.94
N VAL A 369 -22.88 -4.73 -2.31
CA VAL A 369 -22.72 -6.17 -2.48
C VAL A 369 -23.52 -6.96 -1.45
N TYR A 370 -23.56 -6.50 -0.20
CA TYR A 370 -24.20 -7.22 0.90
C TYR A 370 -25.53 -6.60 1.35
N GLY A 371 -25.94 -5.45 0.81
CA GLY A 371 -27.19 -4.79 1.19
C GLY A 371 -27.25 -4.43 2.67
N LYS A 372 -26.09 -4.16 3.30
CA LYS A 372 -26.06 -3.76 4.71
C LYS A 372 -26.66 -2.37 4.86
N ASN A 373 -27.52 -2.21 5.87
CA ASN A 373 -28.01 -0.90 6.33
C ASN A 373 -26.83 -0.09 6.88
N THR A 374 -26.17 0.66 6.01
CA THR A 374 -25.37 1.80 6.46
C THR A 374 -26.33 2.88 7.00
N PRO A 375 -25.87 3.77 7.89
CA PRO A 375 -26.46 5.11 8.03
C PRO A 375 -26.73 5.69 6.63
N ASN A 376 -27.76 6.54 6.49
CA ASN A 376 -28.13 7.09 5.19
C ASN A 376 -27.10 8.15 4.72
N PHE A 377 -25.90 7.71 4.39
CA PHE A 377 -24.80 8.53 3.85
C PHE A 377 -25.11 9.09 2.44
N PHE A 378 -26.22 8.67 1.81
CA PHE A 378 -26.65 9.22 0.53
C PHE A 378 -27.55 10.46 0.68
N ASP A 379 -27.83 10.90 1.89
CA ASP A 379 -28.56 12.13 2.17
C ASP A 379 -27.55 13.24 2.44
N ASN A 380 -27.56 14.29 1.64
CA ASN A 380 -26.71 15.43 1.90
C ASN A 380 -27.36 16.27 3.00
N VAL A 381 -26.87 16.13 4.23
CA VAL A 381 -27.46 16.77 5.42
C VAL A 381 -27.37 18.30 5.41
N SER A 382 -26.61 18.86 4.46
CA SER A 382 -26.50 20.30 4.24
C SER A 382 -27.62 20.87 3.36
N THR A 383 -28.46 20.03 2.74
CA THR A 383 -29.59 20.46 1.93
C THR A 383 -30.93 20.17 2.62
N PRO A 384 -32.00 20.92 2.30
CA PRO A 384 -33.33 20.64 2.85
C PRO A 384 -34.05 19.48 2.15
N THR A 385 -33.50 18.95 1.05
CA THR A 385 -34.09 17.85 0.28
C THR A 385 -33.35 16.58 0.65
N ILE A 386 -34.07 15.54 1.05
CA ILE A 386 -33.43 14.25 1.30
C ILE A 386 -33.19 13.57 -0.05
N GLU A 387 -31.93 13.51 -0.47
CA GLU A 387 -31.54 12.77 -1.66
C GLU A 387 -31.67 11.25 -1.46
N THR A 388 -32.00 10.55 -2.54
CA THR A 388 -31.95 9.09 -2.55
C THR A 388 -30.56 8.62 -3.02
N GLU A 389 -30.23 7.35 -2.73
CA GLU A 389 -29.08 6.66 -3.31
C GLU A 389 -28.98 6.85 -4.83
N LYS A 390 -30.11 6.76 -5.54
CA LYS A 390 -30.16 6.94 -6.99
C LYS A 390 -29.82 8.38 -7.38
N ASP A 391 -30.29 9.37 -6.63
CA ASP A 391 -30.00 10.78 -6.91
C ASP A 391 -28.50 11.06 -6.80
N ILE A 392 -27.85 10.58 -5.74
CA ILE A 392 -26.40 10.75 -5.53
C ILE A 392 -25.58 10.00 -6.59
N ILE A 393 -25.96 8.76 -6.96
CA ILE A 393 -25.28 8.02 -8.03
C ILE A 393 -25.38 8.77 -9.37
N LEU A 394 -26.58 9.26 -9.72
CA LEU A 394 -26.78 9.97 -10.98
C LEU A 394 -26.08 11.34 -10.99
N LEU A 395 -26.08 12.06 -9.86
CA LEU A 395 -25.33 13.30 -9.69
C LEU A 395 -23.83 13.06 -9.91
N SER A 396 -23.26 12.08 -9.20
CA SER A 396 -21.84 11.75 -9.25
C SER A 396 -21.37 11.36 -10.65
N PHE A 397 -22.21 10.65 -11.41
CA PHE A 397 -21.92 10.31 -12.80
C PHE A 397 -21.90 11.54 -13.71
N LYS A 398 -22.89 12.43 -13.58
CA LYS A 398 -22.95 13.68 -14.36
C LYS A 398 -21.76 14.58 -14.05
N GLU A 399 -21.38 14.70 -12.79
CA GLU A 399 -20.20 15.46 -12.37
C GLU A 399 -18.91 14.86 -12.92
N ALA A 400 -18.77 13.53 -12.91
CA ALA A 400 -17.62 12.85 -13.49
C ALA A 400 -17.52 13.10 -15.01
N VAL A 401 -18.63 12.96 -15.74
CA VAL A 401 -18.70 13.24 -17.19
C VAL A 401 -18.37 14.70 -17.48
N LYS A 402 -18.94 15.64 -16.70
CA LYS A 402 -18.65 17.06 -16.82
C LYS A 402 -17.16 17.34 -16.59
N TYR A 403 -16.59 16.82 -15.50
CA TYR A 403 -15.19 16.97 -15.16
C TYR A 403 -14.26 16.47 -16.27
N LEU A 404 -14.55 15.28 -16.81
CA LEU A 404 -13.78 14.69 -17.90
C LEU A 404 -13.94 15.49 -19.21
N SER A 405 -15.14 15.94 -19.53
CA SER A 405 -15.40 16.80 -20.68
C SER A 405 -14.63 18.12 -20.60
N ASP A 406 -14.63 18.77 -19.43
CA ASP A 406 -13.94 20.05 -19.20
C ASP A 406 -12.41 19.90 -19.29
N ASN A 407 -11.85 18.75 -18.88
CA ASN A 407 -10.41 18.53 -18.84
C ASN A 407 -9.82 17.85 -20.09
N PHE A 408 -10.61 17.04 -20.80
CA PHE A 408 -10.14 16.18 -21.89
C PHE A 408 -10.97 16.28 -23.17
N GLY A 409 -11.96 17.18 -23.21
CA GLY A 409 -12.83 17.45 -24.35
C GLY A 409 -14.07 16.57 -24.40
N LYS A 410 -15.02 16.88 -25.30
CA LYS A 410 -16.38 16.29 -25.32
C LYS A 410 -16.51 14.86 -25.84
N ASN A 411 -15.43 14.23 -26.32
CA ASN A 411 -15.50 12.86 -26.85
C ASN A 411 -15.01 11.84 -25.81
N PRO A 412 -15.90 11.03 -25.20
CA PRO A 412 -15.52 10.06 -24.17
C PRO A 412 -14.51 8.99 -24.61
N GLU A 413 -14.48 8.63 -25.90
CA GLU A 413 -13.51 7.66 -26.43
C GLU A 413 -12.05 8.15 -26.41
N ASN A 414 -11.83 9.44 -26.12
CA ASN A 414 -10.50 10.02 -26.00
C ASN A 414 -10.02 10.15 -24.55
N TRP A 415 -10.87 9.83 -23.56
CA TRP A 415 -10.57 9.87 -22.13
C TRP A 415 -9.79 8.64 -21.65
N LEU A 416 -8.65 8.37 -22.29
CA LEU A 416 -7.83 7.20 -21.98
C LEU A 416 -7.24 7.28 -20.56
N TRP A 417 -7.19 6.14 -19.87
CA TRP A 417 -6.71 6.02 -18.49
C TRP A 417 -5.30 6.58 -18.33
N GLY A 418 -4.40 6.32 -19.27
CA GLY A 418 -3.02 6.82 -19.26
C GLY A 418 -2.89 8.34 -19.45
N LYS A 419 -3.97 9.06 -19.80
CA LYS A 419 -3.98 10.53 -19.76
C LYS A 419 -4.14 11.07 -18.36
N LEU A 420 -4.75 10.28 -17.47
CA LEU A 420 -5.06 10.61 -16.08
C LEU A 420 -4.09 9.92 -15.12
N ASN A 421 -4.01 8.59 -15.20
CA ASN A 421 -3.12 7.76 -14.40
C ASN A 421 -1.73 7.68 -15.04
N LYS A 422 -0.82 8.48 -14.49
CA LYS A 422 0.56 8.54 -14.96
C LYS A 422 1.53 8.32 -13.81
N MET A 423 2.60 7.59 -14.06
CA MET A 423 3.71 7.44 -13.12
C MET A 423 4.75 8.53 -13.36
N LYS A 424 5.15 9.23 -12.30
CA LYS A 424 6.34 10.09 -12.32
C LYS A 424 7.29 9.64 -11.21
N LEU A 425 8.52 9.34 -11.58
CA LEU A 425 9.59 9.00 -10.64
C LEU A 425 10.36 10.28 -10.32
N TYR A 426 10.25 10.72 -9.08
CA TYR A 426 10.90 11.94 -8.60
C TYR A 426 12.32 11.63 -8.13
N HIS A 427 13.29 12.39 -8.63
CA HIS A 427 14.65 12.32 -8.10
C HIS A 427 14.74 13.09 -6.77
N PRO A 428 15.56 12.65 -5.78
CA PRO A 428 15.70 13.37 -4.51
C PRO A 428 16.08 14.86 -4.66
N THR A 429 16.80 15.24 -5.72
CA THR A 429 17.15 16.64 -6.01
C THR A 429 15.93 17.51 -6.36
N SER A 430 14.81 16.90 -6.75
CA SER A 430 13.57 17.62 -7.03
C SER A 430 12.99 18.24 -5.77
N GLN A 431 13.28 17.67 -4.59
CA GLN A 431 12.97 18.31 -3.30
C GLN A 431 13.75 19.62 -3.10
N ALA A 432 14.91 19.77 -3.75
CA ALA A 432 15.70 21.00 -3.79
C ALA A 432 15.39 21.88 -5.01
N GLY A 433 14.31 21.59 -5.75
CA GLY A 433 13.89 22.35 -6.93
C GLY A 433 14.61 21.99 -8.24
N ILE A 434 15.44 20.93 -8.25
CA ILE A 434 16.18 20.48 -9.43
C ILE A 434 15.51 19.22 -10.00
N SER A 435 14.59 19.42 -10.94
CA SER A 435 13.78 18.36 -11.57
C SER A 435 14.43 17.72 -12.80
N LEU A 436 15.67 18.09 -13.14
CA LEU A 436 16.38 17.59 -14.34
C LEU A 436 16.49 16.05 -14.40
N PHE A 437 16.46 15.40 -13.23
CA PHE A 437 16.62 13.95 -13.09
C PHE A 437 15.29 13.21 -12.85
N ASP A 438 14.15 13.93 -12.84
CA ASP A 438 12.84 13.28 -12.81
C ASP A 438 12.63 12.47 -14.08
N ILE A 439 11.96 11.32 -13.94
CA ILE A 439 11.62 10.44 -15.05
C ILE A 439 10.10 10.37 -15.16
N GLY A 440 9.57 10.63 -16.36
CA GLY A 440 8.13 10.72 -16.63
C GLY A 440 7.60 12.16 -16.66
N PRO A 441 6.27 12.35 -16.59
CA PRO A 441 5.23 11.35 -16.34
C PRO A 441 4.92 10.45 -17.55
N PHE A 442 4.68 9.16 -17.32
CA PHE A 442 4.31 8.19 -18.36
C PHE A 442 2.94 7.55 -18.09
N PRO A 443 2.14 7.26 -19.14
CA PRO A 443 0.94 6.42 -18.98
C PRO A 443 1.34 5.04 -18.44
N ILE A 444 0.52 4.37 -17.63
CA ILE A 444 0.87 3.05 -17.04
C ILE A 444 -0.34 2.12 -16.96
N ASP A 445 -0.13 0.81 -17.14
CA ASP A 445 -1.17 -0.21 -17.04
C ASP A 445 -1.33 -0.67 -15.58
N LEU A 446 -1.80 0.22 -14.72
CA LEU A 446 -2.08 -0.06 -13.31
C LEU A 446 -3.54 0.30 -12.96
N GLY A 447 -4.12 -0.45 -12.03
CA GLY A 447 -5.50 -0.27 -11.56
C GLY A 447 -5.56 -0.02 -10.04
N PRO A 448 -6.48 0.83 -9.55
CA PRO A 448 -6.74 0.96 -8.11
C PRO A 448 -7.26 -0.36 -7.54
N PHE A 449 -6.73 -0.78 -6.38
CA PHE A 449 -7.09 -2.04 -5.71
C PHE A 449 -6.93 -3.33 -6.55
N ALA A 450 -6.19 -3.26 -7.66
CA ALA A 450 -5.90 -4.40 -8.54
C ALA A 450 -4.53 -5.03 -8.22
N PRO A 451 -4.24 -6.27 -8.67
CA PRO A 451 -2.90 -6.87 -8.54
C PRO A 451 -1.79 -6.00 -9.14
N ALA A 452 -2.02 -5.41 -10.32
CA ALA A 452 -1.19 -4.37 -10.91
C ALA A 452 -1.50 -3.02 -10.25
N VAL A 453 -0.97 -2.84 -9.04
CA VAL A 453 -1.35 -1.77 -8.11
C VAL A 453 -1.09 -0.36 -8.66
N SER A 454 -2.12 0.48 -8.64
CA SER A 454 -2.00 1.94 -8.75
C SER A 454 -2.29 2.61 -7.40
N TRP A 455 -1.38 3.47 -6.93
CA TRP A 455 -1.58 4.30 -5.73
C TRP A 455 -2.04 5.70 -6.11
N ILE A 456 -3.36 5.88 -6.17
CA ILE A 456 -4.01 7.16 -6.41
C ILE A 456 -4.94 7.49 -5.25
N SER A 457 -5.25 8.78 -5.05
CA SER A 457 -6.29 9.18 -4.10
C SER A 457 -7.63 9.34 -4.83
N LEU A 458 -8.63 8.59 -4.41
CA LEU A 458 -10.03 8.70 -4.82
C LEU A 458 -10.80 9.75 -3.99
N VAL A 459 -10.32 10.05 -2.79
CA VAL A 459 -10.84 11.12 -1.92
C VAL A 459 -10.23 12.45 -2.39
N THR A 460 -10.85 13.07 -3.40
CA THR A 460 -10.32 14.28 -4.05
C THR A 460 -11.38 15.05 -4.83
N GLU A 461 -11.24 16.37 -4.86
CA GLU A 461 -12.02 17.24 -5.74
C GLU A 461 -11.45 17.29 -7.18
N ASP A 462 -10.14 17.07 -7.33
CA ASP A 462 -9.38 17.18 -8.59
C ASP A 462 -8.66 15.87 -8.95
N PRO A 463 -9.37 14.91 -9.58
CA PRO A 463 -8.79 13.66 -10.05
C PRO A 463 -7.53 13.82 -10.91
N LYS A 464 -7.40 14.89 -11.70
CA LYS A 464 -6.25 15.12 -12.60
C LYS A 464 -4.92 15.28 -11.87
N SER A 465 -4.92 15.93 -10.72
CA SER A 465 -3.73 16.02 -9.86
C SER A 465 -3.57 14.79 -8.98
N SER A 466 -4.67 14.19 -8.52
CA SER A 466 -4.67 13.13 -7.51
C SER A 466 -4.52 11.72 -8.08
N PHE A 467 -4.79 11.53 -9.37
CA PHE A 467 -4.60 10.25 -10.06
C PHE A 467 -3.20 10.14 -10.69
N ILE A 468 -2.32 11.12 -10.45
CA ILE A 468 -0.90 10.96 -10.72
C ILE A 468 -0.38 9.92 -9.72
N ASN A 469 0.05 8.79 -10.26
CA ASN A 469 0.51 7.70 -9.45
C ASN A 469 1.91 8.01 -8.89
N THR A 470 2.03 7.93 -7.57
CA THR A 470 3.26 8.19 -6.82
C THR A 470 3.95 6.92 -6.34
N GLY A 471 3.34 5.75 -6.58
CA GLY A 471 3.96 4.47 -6.21
C GLY A 471 3.38 3.25 -6.91
N GLY A 472 4.03 2.13 -6.71
CA GLY A 472 3.76 0.91 -7.46
C GLY A 472 4.83 -0.14 -7.20
N PRO A 473 4.79 -1.27 -7.90
CA PRO A 473 5.75 -2.35 -7.71
C PRO A 473 7.16 -1.89 -8.04
N SER A 474 8.00 -1.72 -7.00
CA SER A 474 9.44 -1.44 -7.12
C SER A 474 10.26 -2.65 -7.60
N PHE A 475 9.64 -3.82 -7.65
CA PHE A 475 10.18 -5.05 -8.17
C PHE A 475 9.04 -6.01 -8.50
N ARG A 476 9.11 -6.70 -9.64
CA ARG A 476 8.26 -7.87 -9.93
C ARG A 476 9.14 -9.06 -10.21
N SER A 477 8.74 -10.25 -9.77
CA SER A 477 9.44 -11.47 -10.15
C SER A 477 8.55 -12.70 -10.16
N ILE A 478 8.97 -13.69 -10.96
CA ILE A 478 8.39 -15.02 -11.03
C ILE A 478 9.56 -16.01 -10.97
N ALA A 479 9.54 -16.89 -9.97
CA ALA A 479 10.51 -17.97 -9.84
C ALA A 479 9.86 -19.29 -10.24
N THR A 480 10.34 -19.91 -11.32
CA THR A 480 9.82 -21.20 -11.82
C THR A 480 10.81 -22.31 -11.47
N PRO A 481 10.40 -23.40 -10.77
CA PRO A 481 11.30 -24.51 -10.47
C PRO A 481 11.68 -25.27 -11.74
N THR A 482 12.92 -25.75 -11.77
CA THR A 482 13.49 -26.69 -12.75
C THR A 482 14.03 -27.91 -11.99
N GLU A 483 14.70 -28.85 -12.65
CA GLU A 483 15.21 -30.07 -12.01
C GLU A 483 16.13 -29.82 -10.80
N ASN A 484 16.96 -28.77 -10.84
CA ASN A 484 17.97 -28.52 -9.80
C ASN A 484 18.11 -27.04 -9.38
N ARG A 485 17.23 -26.16 -9.85
CA ARG A 485 17.28 -24.70 -9.58
C ARG A 485 15.96 -24.00 -9.90
N PHE A 486 15.85 -22.73 -9.51
CA PHE A 486 14.78 -21.85 -9.99
C PHE A 486 15.26 -21.02 -11.19
N LYS A 487 14.42 -20.89 -12.22
CA LYS A 487 14.53 -19.87 -13.26
C LYS A 487 13.80 -18.62 -12.78
N LEU A 488 14.50 -17.50 -12.69
CA LEU A 488 13.94 -16.23 -12.25
C LEU A 488 13.66 -15.33 -13.46
N LEU A 489 12.42 -14.87 -13.55
CA LEU A 489 11.98 -13.74 -14.37
C LEU A 489 11.82 -12.55 -13.44
N PHE A 490 12.39 -11.38 -13.75
CA PHE A 490 12.17 -10.19 -12.93
C PHE A 490 12.18 -8.86 -13.70
N ALA A 491 11.73 -7.81 -13.01
CA ALA A 491 11.66 -6.45 -13.48
C ALA A 491 11.94 -5.46 -12.35
N PHE A 492 12.86 -4.51 -12.57
CA PHE A 492 13.15 -3.37 -11.69
C PHE A 492 12.79 -2.04 -12.38
N PRO A 493 11.74 -1.32 -11.94
CA PRO A 493 11.53 0.07 -12.36
C PRO A 493 12.79 0.94 -12.22
N GLY A 494 13.17 1.66 -13.29
CA GLY A 494 14.41 2.46 -13.32
C GLY A 494 15.70 1.64 -13.49
N GLY A 495 15.58 0.33 -13.26
CA GLY A 495 16.56 -0.74 -13.40
C GLY A 495 17.84 -0.60 -12.57
N VAL A 496 18.92 -1.23 -13.04
CA VAL A 496 20.02 -1.64 -12.13
C VAL A 496 21.06 -0.56 -11.81
N ALA A 497 21.02 0.60 -12.47
CA ALA A 497 21.99 1.67 -12.29
C ALA A 497 21.31 2.98 -11.90
N GLY A 498 21.80 3.61 -10.82
CA GLY A 498 21.35 4.94 -10.35
C GLY A 498 22.19 6.12 -10.85
N PHE A 499 23.22 5.87 -11.68
CA PHE A 499 24.09 6.92 -12.19
C PHE A 499 23.54 7.50 -13.50
N GLY A 500 23.05 8.74 -13.46
CA GLY A 500 22.67 9.50 -14.66
C GLY A 500 23.85 9.94 -15.53
N TRP A 501 25.09 9.63 -15.14
CA TRP A 501 26.33 10.13 -15.74
C TRP A 501 27.40 9.05 -15.77
N ASN A 502 27.83 8.63 -16.97
CA ASN A 502 29.13 8.01 -17.17
C ASN A 502 30.03 9.03 -17.86
N GLY A 503 30.95 9.63 -17.11
CA GLY A 503 31.72 10.82 -17.50
C GLY A 503 32.84 10.60 -18.51
N ASN A 504 32.64 9.82 -19.58
CA ASN A 504 33.71 9.50 -20.52
C ASN A 504 33.35 9.57 -22.02
N GLU A 505 32.36 10.36 -22.43
CA GLU A 505 32.22 10.72 -23.86
C GLU A 505 31.85 12.19 -24.07
N LYS A 506 32.65 12.89 -24.90
CA LYS A 506 32.44 14.28 -25.36
C LYS A 506 31.24 14.45 -26.31
N THR A 507 30.34 13.49 -26.34
CA THR A 507 29.11 13.51 -27.13
C THR A 507 27.93 13.29 -26.19
N LEU A 508 27.13 14.35 -26.00
CA LEU A 508 25.85 14.36 -25.28
C LEU A 508 24.81 13.47 -25.98
N LYS A 509 25.05 12.17 -26.05
CA LYS A 509 24.03 11.18 -26.40
C LYS A 509 23.59 10.48 -25.12
N LYS A 510 22.27 10.38 -24.96
CA LYS A 510 21.56 9.91 -23.77
C LYS A 510 22.21 8.62 -23.21
N PRO A 511 22.34 8.47 -21.87
CA PRO A 511 23.14 7.43 -21.23
C PRO A 511 22.69 6.00 -21.57
N ASP A 512 23.48 5.01 -21.10
CA ASP A 512 23.22 3.55 -21.01
C ASP A 512 21.99 3.17 -20.13
N ILE A 513 20.94 3.95 -20.30
CA ILE A 513 19.53 3.79 -19.95
C ILE A 513 18.98 2.47 -20.54
N GLN A 514 19.60 1.85 -21.54
CA GLN A 514 19.04 0.65 -22.18
C GLN A 514 18.74 -0.53 -21.23
N ASN A 515 19.62 -0.85 -20.27
CA ASN A 515 19.40 -1.96 -19.34
C ASN A 515 18.49 -1.59 -18.16
N GLY A 516 18.47 -0.31 -17.78
CA GLY A 516 17.58 0.18 -16.73
C GLY A 516 16.11 0.14 -17.15
N PHE A 517 15.87 0.36 -18.45
CA PHE A 517 14.58 0.84 -18.94
C PHE A 517 13.79 -0.24 -19.68
N ASN A 518 14.44 -1.28 -20.20
CA ASN A 518 13.76 -2.53 -20.57
C ASN A 518 12.96 -3.15 -19.39
N ASN A 519 13.34 -2.83 -18.15
CA ASN A 519 12.66 -3.29 -16.94
C ASN A 519 11.41 -2.45 -16.56
N LEU A 520 11.33 -1.19 -16.98
CA LEU A 520 10.15 -0.34 -16.77
C LEU A 520 8.93 -0.93 -17.52
N VAL A 521 9.20 -1.61 -18.64
CA VAL A 521 8.23 -2.24 -19.55
C VAL A 521 7.53 -3.44 -18.91
N SER A 522 8.25 -4.33 -18.22
CA SER A 522 7.62 -5.47 -17.51
C SER A 522 6.86 -5.05 -16.26
N SER A 523 7.37 -4.06 -15.54
CA SER A 523 6.78 -3.67 -14.26
C SER A 523 5.50 -2.84 -14.41
N TYR A 524 5.30 -2.16 -15.54
CA TYR A 524 4.16 -1.24 -15.72
C TYR A 524 3.42 -1.37 -17.06
N PHE A 525 3.91 -2.15 -18.02
CA PHE A 525 3.34 -2.28 -19.37
C PHE A 525 3.16 -3.74 -19.85
N GLY A 526 3.28 -4.70 -18.93
CA GLY A 526 2.92 -6.10 -19.14
C GLY A 526 3.66 -6.88 -20.23
N SER A 527 4.88 -6.47 -20.62
CA SER A 527 5.49 -6.95 -21.88
C SER A 527 6.99 -7.29 -21.85
N GLY A 528 7.53 -7.80 -20.73
CA GLY A 528 8.79 -8.58 -20.83
C GLY A 528 9.67 -8.62 -19.59
N TYR A 529 9.95 -9.82 -19.07
CA TYR A 529 10.83 -10.01 -17.92
C TYR A 529 12.28 -10.27 -18.35
N ILE A 530 13.24 -9.83 -17.53
CA ILE A 530 14.64 -10.24 -17.70
C ILE A 530 14.81 -11.62 -17.05
N GLY A 531 15.36 -12.56 -17.81
CA GLY A 531 15.68 -13.91 -17.35
C GLY A 531 17.18 -14.07 -17.09
N PHE A 532 17.52 -14.79 -16.02
CA PHE A 532 18.86 -15.33 -15.82
C PHE A 532 18.79 -16.85 -15.79
N GLU A 533 19.68 -17.48 -16.55
CA GLU A 533 19.95 -18.90 -16.47
C GLU A 533 21.43 -19.08 -16.13
N ASP A 534 21.73 -19.85 -15.08
CA ASP A 534 23.10 -20.07 -14.62
C ASP A 534 23.77 -21.10 -15.55
N ASP A 535 24.35 -20.68 -16.67
CA ASP A 535 25.13 -21.61 -17.47
C ASP A 535 26.32 -22.11 -16.63
N LYS A 536 26.65 -23.40 -16.71
CA LYS A 536 27.81 -23.99 -16.02
C LYS A 536 29.14 -23.38 -16.52
N SER A 537 29.10 -22.59 -17.59
CA SER A 537 30.18 -21.73 -18.05
C SER A 537 30.18 -20.41 -17.25
N LYS A 538 31.36 -19.92 -16.84
CA LYS A 538 31.56 -18.80 -15.88
C LYS A 538 31.00 -17.42 -16.29
N HIS A 539 30.03 -17.34 -17.20
CA HIS A 539 29.44 -16.09 -17.68
C HIS A 539 27.91 -16.12 -17.56
N LYS A 540 27.40 -15.41 -16.55
CA LYS A 540 25.98 -15.08 -16.42
C LYS A 540 25.58 -14.22 -17.62
N LYS A 541 24.83 -14.76 -18.57
CA LYS A 541 24.16 -13.94 -19.60
C LYS A 541 22.76 -13.59 -19.11
N ALA A 542 22.50 -12.29 -18.93
CA ALA A 542 21.13 -11.78 -18.87
C ALA A 542 20.50 -11.99 -20.24
N ILE A 543 19.40 -12.73 -20.31
CA ILE A 543 18.63 -12.88 -21.54
C ILE A 543 17.37 -12.05 -21.34
N LEU A 544 17.20 -11.01 -22.16
CA LEU A 544 15.91 -10.33 -22.28
C LEU A 544 14.94 -11.35 -22.89
N ILE A 545 13.96 -11.83 -22.12
CA ILE A 545 12.90 -12.67 -22.68
C ILE A 545 11.81 -11.69 -23.10
N GLN A 546 11.88 -11.25 -24.36
CA GLN A 546 10.73 -10.59 -24.98
C GLN A 546 9.56 -11.60 -25.08
N PRO A 547 8.31 -11.15 -24.97
CA PRO A 547 7.11 -11.99 -25.01
C PRO A 547 7.06 -12.94 -26.21
#